data_AF-A0A1Q2YSN0-F1
#
_entry.id   AF-A0A1Q2YSN0-F1
#
_cell.length_a   1.000
_cell.length_b   1.000
_cell.length_c   1.000
_cell.angle_alpha   90.00
_cell.angle_beta   90.00
_cell.angle_gamma   90.00
#
_symmetry.space_group_name_H-M   'P 1'
#
loop_
_entity.id
_entity.type
_entity.pdbx_description
1 polymer ?
#
loop_
_entity_poly.entity_id
_entity_poly.type
_entity_poly.pdbx_seq_one_letter_code
_entity_poly.pdbx_strand_id
1 'polypeptide(L)'
;MALNLTEKQMFDYNSLPPVREQPSPTSHSIGVASGIVMIEDPVRTENGFIAMLMPNGKKGWVEADKLKPYHSPSNPPARCVPSIMSNGRIGLAFPQ
;
A
#
# COMPACT_ATOMS: atom_id res chain seq x y z
N MET A 1 -2.86 -4.21 2.39
CA MET A 1 -4.07 -3.35 2.40
C MET A 1 -4.37 -2.87 0.98
N ALA A 2 -5.51 -2.23 0.75
CA ALA A 2 -5.86 -1.62 -0.54
C ALA A 2 -6.14 -0.11 -0.38
N LEU A 3 -6.04 0.66 -1.45
CA LEU A 3 -6.44 2.07 -1.44
C LEU A 3 -7.94 2.23 -1.22
N ASN A 4 -8.31 3.20 -0.41
CA ASN A 4 -9.68 3.61 -0.19
C ASN A 4 -10.13 4.62 -1.27
N LEU A 5 -10.08 4.19 -2.53
CA LEU A 5 -10.46 4.97 -3.70
C LEU A 5 -11.52 4.25 -4.52
N THR A 6 -12.31 5.01 -5.28
CA THR A 6 -13.15 4.47 -6.34
C THR A 6 -12.30 4.01 -7.53
N GLU A 7 -12.85 3.16 -8.39
CA GLU A 7 -12.17 2.71 -9.60
C GLU A 7 -11.72 3.88 -10.48
N LYS A 8 -12.60 4.87 -10.70
CA LYS A 8 -12.26 6.09 -11.45
C LYS A 8 -11.06 6.85 -10.85
N GLN A 9 -10.99 6.96 -9.53
CA GLN A 9 -9.88 7.63 -8.83
C GLN A 9 -8.58 6.82 -8.91
N MET A 10 -8.64 5.49 -8.96
CA MET A 10 -7.43 4.67 -9.12
C MET A 10 -6.75 4.89 -10.49
N PHE A 11 -7.49 5.33 -11.51
CA PHE A 11 -6.96 5.69 -12.82
C PHE A 11 -6.54 7.17 -12.94
N ASP A 12 -6.82 8.00 -11.93
CA ASP A 12 -6.37 9.38 -11.87
C ASP A 12 -5.13 9.49 -10.98
N TYR A 13 -3.98 9.78 -11.60
CA TYR A 13 -2.70 9.90 -10.90
C TYR A 13 -2.73 10.94 -9.77
N ASN A 14 -3.48 12.04 -9.94
CA ASN A 14 -3.57 13.10 -8.92
C ASN A 14 -4.41 12.68 -7.70
N SER A 15 -5.21 11.64 -7.84
CA SER A 15 -6.01 11.07 -6.76
C SER A 15 -5.22 10.04 -5.93
N LEU A 16 -4.02 9.63 -6.36
CA LEU A 16 -3.22 8.64 -5.65
C LEU A 16 -2.54 9.25 -4.41
N PRO A 17 -2.64 8.62 -3.23
CA PRO A 17 -2.00 9.11 -2.02
C PRO A 17 -0.47 9.15 -2.17
N PRO A 18 0.20 10.22 -1.72
CA PRO A 18 1.65 10.26 -1.68
C PRO A 18 2.19 9.25 -0.66
N VAL A 19 3.33 8.64 -0.99
CA VAL A 19 4.15 7.89 -0.04
C VAL A 19 5.21 8.83 0.47
N ARG A 20 5.31 8.98 1.79
CA ARG A 20 6.18 9.93 2.46
C ARG A 20 7.37 9.24 3.10
N GLU A 21 8.48 9.96 3.20
CA GLU A 21 9.70 9.45 3.84
C GLU A 21 9.54 9.29 5.36
N GLN A 22 8.74 10.16 5.99
CA GLN A 22 8.42 10.15 7.42
C GLN A 22 6.90 10.21 7.64
N PRO A 23 6.40 9.77 8.82
CA PRO A 23 4.97 9.82 9.16
C PRO A 23 4.54 11.25 9.52
N SER A 24 4.53 12.13 8.52
CA SER A 24 4.18 13.54 8.67
C SER A 24 3.63 14.13 7.37
N PRO A 25 2.57 14.95 7.41
CA PRO A 25 1.97 15.58 6.23
C PRO A 25 2.90 16.59 5.53
N THR A 26 3.96 17.04 6.19
CA THR A 26 4.97 17.95 5.61
C THR A 26 6.22 17.22 5.13
N SER A 27 6.32 15.90 5.33
CA SER A 27 7.45 15.10 4.89
C SER A 27 7.51 15.01 3.36
N HIS A 28 8.75 14.91 2.86
CA HIS A 28 9.04 14.74 1.44
C HIS A 28 8.32 13.50 0.87
N SER A 29 7.70 13.69 -0.29
CA SER A 29 7.07 12.60 -1.04
C SER A 29 8.13 11.83 -1.83
N ILE A 30 8.20 10.52 -1.59
CA ILE A 30 9.13 9.59 -2.26
C ILE A 30 8.43 8.73 -3.33
N GLY A 31 7.14 8.98 -3.57
CA GLY A 31 6.35 8.28 -4.58
C GLY A 31 4.84 8.41 -4.35
N VAL A 32 4.07 7.55 -5.01
CA VAL A 32 2.63 7.41 -4.82
C VAL A 32 2.29 5.95 -4.50
N ALA A 33 1.26 5.74 -3.69
CA ALA A 33 0.80 4.41 -3.34
C ALA A 33 0.02 3.80 -4.50
N SER A 34 0.27 2.51 -4.79
CA SER A 34 -0.50 1.74 -5.79
C SER A 34 -1.76 1.14 -5.18
N GLY A 35 -2.71 0.70 -6.04
CA GLY A 35 -4.01 0.16 -5.62
C GLY A 35 -3.96 -0.89 -4.50
N ILE A 36 -2.90 -1.70 -4.46
CA ILE A 36 -2.59 -2.62 -3.36
C ILE A 36 -1.26 -2.19 -2.71
N VAL A 37 -1.24 -2.19 -1.38
CA VAL A 37 -0.13 -1.70 -0.55
C VAL A 37 0.36 -2.81 0.38
N MET A 38 1.67 -3.05 0.37
CA MET A 38 2.37 -3.95 1.27
C MET A 38 2.62 -3.26 2.61
N ILE A 39 2.03 -3.77 3.69
CA ILE A 39 2.11 -3.20 5.03
C ILE A 39 2.95 -4.12 5.92
N GLU A 40 3.72 -3.56 6.85
CA GLU A 40 4.42 -4.35 7.87
C GLU A 40 3.40 -5.12 8.75
N ASP A 41 3.77 -6.33 9.20
CA ASP A 41 2.98 -7.13 10.15
C ASP A 41 3.86 -7.43 11.38
N PRO A 42 3.52 -6.95 12.59
CA PRO A 42 2.30 -6.22 12.94
C PRO A 42 2.23 -4.82 12.30
N VAL A 43 0.99 -4.35 12.05
CA VAL A 43 0.75 -3.02 11.44
C VAL A 43 1.35 -1.94 12.32
N ARG A 44 2.35 -1.23 11.78
CA ARG A 44 2.95 -0.07 12.43
C ARG A 44 2.25 1.20 11.99
N THR A 45 1.62 1.87 12.96
CA THR A 45 0.95 3.16 12.78
C THR A 45 1.65 4.24 13.60
N GLU A 46 1.90 5.40 13.01
CA GLU A 46 2.55 6.54 13.66
C GLU A 46 1.97 7.85 13.10
N ASN A 47 1.53 8.77 13.96
CA ASN A 47 0.96 10.07 13.57
C ASN A 47 -0.15 10.02 12.49
N GLY A 48 -0.96 8.95 12.47
CA GLY A 48 -2.00 8.77 11.45
C GLY A 48 -1.50 8.22 10.10
N PHE A 49 -0.24 7.78 10.03
CA PHE A 49 0.36 7.11 8.88
C PHE A 49 0.62 5.64 9.19
N ILE A 50 0.61 4.81 8.16
CA ILE A 50 0.97 3.40 8.24
C ILE A 50 2.27 3.17 7.46
N ALA A 51 3.19 2.39 8.07
CA ALA A 51 4.42 1.99 7.43
C ALA A 51 4.16 0.97 6.30
N MET A 52 4.77 1.19 5.14
CA MET A 52 4.61 0.36 3.96
C MET A 52 5.92 0.09 3.24
N LEU A 53 5.89 -0.94 2.38
CA LEU A 53 6.98 -1.32 1.50
C LEU A 53 6.60 -1.05 0.04
N MET A 54 7.46 -0.33 -0.68
CA MET A 54 7.30 -0.09 -2.11
C MET A 54 7.90 -1.26 -2.93
N PRO A 55 7.47 -1.49 -4.18
CA PRO A 55 8.01 -2.57 -5.03
C PRO A 55 9.51 -2.47 -5.33
N ASN A 56 10.10 -1.28 -5.17
CA ASN A 56 11.55 -1.06 -5.29
C ASN A 56 12.32 -1.37 -3.99
N GLY A 57 11.65 -1.88 -2.95
CA GLY A 57 12.25 -2.21 -1.65
C GLY A 57 12.38 -1.03 -0.69
N LYS A 58 12.03 0.20 -1.09
CA LYS A 58 12.03 1.34 -0.18
C LYS A 58 10.86 1.26 0.80
N LYS A 59 11.13 1.58 2.07
CA LYS A 59 10.09 1.79 3.07
C LYS A 59 9.59 3.23 3.00
N GLY A 60 8.31 3.42 3.31
CA GLY A 60 7.68 4.73 3.37
C GLY A 60 6.40 4.71 4.19
N TRP A 61 5.70 5.84 4.19
CA TRP A 61 4.53 6.08 5.02
C TRP A 61 3.37 6.59 4.18
N VAL A 62 2.18 6.04 4.39
CA VAL A 62 0.95 6.49 3.73
C VAL A 62 -0.12 6.80 4.77
N GLU A 63 -0.94 7.80 4.52
CA GLU A 63 -2.02 8.20 5.43
C GLU A 63 -3.00 7.04 5.64
N ALA A 64 -3.29 6.71 6.90
CA ALA A 64 -4.07 5.54 7.28
C ALA A 64 -5.50 5.58 6.74
N ASP A 65 -6.11 6.77 6.68
CA ASP A 65 -7.48 7.00 6.17
C ASP A 65 -7.62 6.75 4.67
N LYS A 66 -6.50 6.72 3.94
CA LYS A 66 -6.44 6.38 2.51
C LYS A 66 -6.37 4.88 2.27
N LEU A 67 -6.29 4.07 3.32
CA LEU A 67 -6.22 2.62 3.22
C LEU A 67 -7.47 1.95 3.77
N LYS A 68 -7.77 0.78 3.22
CA LYS A 68 -8.78 -0.15 3.73
C LYS A 68 -8.25 -1.58 3.76
N PRO A 69 -8.82 -2.48 4.58
CA PRO A 69 -8.52 -3.89 4.51
C PRO A 69 -8.64 -4.41 3.07
N TYR A 70 -7.71 -5.30 2.69
CA TYR A 70 -7.80 -5.93 1.38
C TYR A 70 -9.02 -6.84 1.34
N HIS A 71 -9.80 -6.78 0.26
CA HIS A 71 -10.94 -7.63 0.02
C HIS A 71 -11.06 -7.92 -1.47
N SER A 72 -11.18 -9.20 -1.83
CA SER A 72 -11.44 -9.64 -3.20
C SER A 72 -12.89 -10.09 -3.34
N PRO A 73 -13.73 -9.41 -4.14
CA PRO A 73 -15.13 -9.80 -4.32
C PRO A 73 -15.29 -11.18 -4.96
N SER A 74 -14.36 -11.57 -5.85
CA SER A 74 -14.40 -12.85 -6.55
C SER A 74 -13.76 -14.00 -5.76
N ASN A 75 -12.97 -13.70 -4.73
CA ASN A 75 -12.35 -14.69 -3.85
C ASN A 75 -12.21 -14.13 -2.42
N PRO A 76 -13.29 -14.11 -1.62
CA PRO A 76 -13.30 -13.52 -0.28
C PRO A 76 -12.20 -14.00 0.69
N PRO A 77 -11.78 -15.28 0.71
CA PRO A 77 -10.70 -15.71 1.60
C PRO A 77 -9.30 -15.28 1.14
N ALA A 78 -9.15 -14.76 -0.08
CA ALA A 78 -7.84 -14.34 -0.58
C ALA A 78 -7.21 -13.27 0.31
N ARG A 79 -5.99 -13.55 0.75
CA ARG A 79 -5.15 -12.55 1.42
C ARG A 79 -4.25 -11.88 0.40
N CYS A 80 -3.74 -10.70 0.73
CA CYS A 80 -2.70 -10.09 -0.06
C CYS A 80 -1.41 -10.08 0.77
N VAL A 81 -0.46 -10.94 0.40
CA VAL A 81 0.81 -11.09 1.12
C VAL A 81 1.97 -10.68 0.21
N PRO A 82 2.97 -9.93 0.70
CA PRO A 82 4.20 -9.69 -0.05
C PRO A 82 4.88 -11.02 -0.40
N SER A 83 5.48 -11.10 -1.59
CA SER A 83 6.22 -12.28 -2.05
C SER A 83 7.45 -11.90 -2.86
N ILE A 84 8.42 -12.81 -2.96
CA ILE A 84 9.51 -12.69 -3.92
C ILE A 84 9.13 -13.47 -5.18
N MET A 85 9.11 -12.76 -6.32
CA MET A 85 8.80 -13.34 -7.62
C MET A 85 9.99 -14.15 -8.15
N SER A 86 9.77 -14.99 -9.17
CA SER A 86 10.81 -15.79 -9.81
C SER A 86 11.96 -14.96 -10.41
N ASN A 87 11.74 -13.67 -10.68
CA ASN A 87 12.74 -12.72 -11.15
C ASN A 87 13.47 -11.96 -10.01
N GLY A 88 13.28 -12.37 -8.75
CA GLY A 88 13.91 -11.76 -7.57
C GLY A 88 13.31 -10.43 -7.12
N ARG A 89 12.26 -9.93 -7.78
CA ARG A 89 11.59 -8.67 -7.42
C ARG A 89 10.51 -8.91 -6.37
N ILE A 90 10.23 -7.87 -5.60
CA ILE A 90 9.12 -7.85 -4.64
C ILE A 90 7.81 -7.75 -5.41
N GLY A 91 6.90 -8.69 -5.15
CA GLY A 91 5.56 -8.74 -5.70
C GLY A 91 4.53 -9.05 -4.64
N LEU A 92 3.35 -9.48 -5.09
CA LEU A 92 2.22 -9.85 -4.25
C LEU A 92 1.81 -11.28 -4.59
N ALA A 93 1.51 -12.08 -3.57
CA ALA A 93 0.82 -13.35 -3.70
C ALA A 93 -0.58 -13.26 -3.09
N PHE A 94 -1.49 -14.06 -3.63
CA PHE A 94 -2.89 -14.11 -3.21
C PHE A 94 -3.31 -15.53 -2.77
N PRO A 95 -2.70 -16.09 -1.71
CA PRO A 95 -3.09 -17.38 -1.17
C PRO A 95 -4.48 -17.31 -0.54
N GLN A 96 -5.13 -18.47 -0.45
CA GLN A 96 -6.37 -18.68 0.30
C GLN A 96 -6.04 -19.07 1.74
#